data_AF-A0A452YG80-F1
#
_entry.id   AF-A0A452YG80-F1
#
_cell.length_a   1.000
_cell.length_b   1.000
_cell.length_c   1.000
_cell.angle_alpha   90.00
_cell.angle_beta   90.00
_cell.angle_gamma   90.00
#
_symmetry.space_group_name_H-M   'P 1'
#
loop_
_entity.id
_entity.type
_entity.pdbx_description
1 polymer ?
#
loop_
_entity_poly.entity_id
_entity_poly.type
_entity_poly.pdbx_seq_one_letter_code
_entity_poly.pdbx_strand_id
1 'polypeptide(L)'
;MPSSWSMTDPTTFLIRGESYLLDRQKIKAENTLMQMVGADWIKSDKREDDLAGRPGGLVQKYAAQGGSKFFFIVNIQVPGSTTYSLALYYMMDTPLEKVPLLERFVNGDDTFRNSRFKLIPYISKVPFSYNS
;
A
#
# COMPACT_ATOMS: atom_id res chain seq x y z
N MET A 1 6.93 -13.84 -18.18
CA MET A 1 7.35 -14.29 -16.84
C MET A 1 6.14 -14.25 -15.94
N PRO A 2 5.88 -15.26 -15.09
CA PRO A 2 4.86 -15.12 -14.07
C PRO A 2 5.25 -13.93 -13.19
N SER A 3 4.34 -12.97 -13.03
CA SER A 3 4.57 -11.79 -12.21
C SER A 3 4.70 -12.22 -10.75
N SER A 4 5.77 -11.79 -10.08
CA SER A 4 6.05 -12.11 -8.67
C SER A 4 5.07 -11.46 -7.68
N TRP A 5 4.17 -10.63 -8.19
CA TRP A 5 3.08 -9.98 -7.47
C TRP A 5 1.90 -9.71 -8.42
N SER A 6 0.71 -9.51 -7.88
CA SER A 6 -0.47 -9.07 -8.60
C SER A 6 -1.39 -8.30 -7.66
N MET A 7 -2.24 -7.42 -8.19
CA MET A 7 -3.29 -6.83 -7.38
C MET A 7 -4.41 -7.84 -7.15
N THR A 8 -4.88 -7.93 -5.91
CA THR A 8 -6.06 -8.71 -5.56
C THR A 8 -7.33 -8.00 -6.02
N ASP A 9 -8.35 -8.78 -6.39
CA ASP A 9 -9.70 -8.27 -6.63
C ASP A 9 -10.21 -7.50 -5.39
N PRO A 10 -10.51 -6.19 -5.52
CA PRO A 10 -10.97 -5.37 -4.40
C PRO A 10 -12.22 -5.93 -3.69
N THR A 11 -13.08 -6.62 -4.43
CA THR A 11 -14.35 -7.15 -3.91
C THR A 11 -14.16 -8.26 -2.88
N THR A 12 -12.93 -8.78 -2.74
CA THR A 12 -12.54 -9.71 -1.67
C THR A 12 -12.50 -9.06 -0.28
N PHE A 13 -12.42 -7.72 -0.20
CA PHE A 13 -12.34 -6.99 1.06
C PHE A 13 -13.68 -6.38 1.46
N LEU A 14 -14.02 -6.54 2.75
CA LEU A 14 -15.20 -5.91 3.37
C LEU A 14 -14.81 -4.61 4.08
N ILE A 15 -15.31 -3.49 3.57
CA ILE A 15 -15.05 -2.13 4.06
C ILE A 15 -16.30 -1.52 4.70
N ARG A 16 -16.11 -0.43 5.46
CA ARG A 16 -17.22 0.33 6.06
C ARG A 16 -17.87 1.19 4.98
N GLY A 17 -19.15 0.96 4.69
CA GLY A 17 -19.93 1.81 3.80
C GLY A 17 -20.31 3.14 4.45
N GLU A 18 -20.96 4.02 3.68
CA GLU A 18 -21.36 5.36 4.14
C GLU A 18 -22.27 5.32 5.39
N SER A 19 -23.21 4.37 5.42
CA SER A 19 -24.17 4.19 6.54
C SER A 19 -23.62 3.34 7.70
N TYR A 20 -22.34 2.96 7.70
CA TYR A 20 -21.78 2.00 8.67
C TYR A 20 -21.99 2.39 10.13
N LEU A 21 -22.02 3.69 10.44
CA LEU A 21 -22.23 4.16 11.82
C LEU A 21 -23.66 3.90 12.32
N LEU A 22 -24.63 3.79 11.41
CA LEU A 22 -26.03 3.51 11.70
C LEU A 22 -26.32 2.01 11.69
N ASP A 23 -25.92 1.32 10.62
CA ASP A 23 -26.31 -0.09 10.37
C ASP A 23 -25.26 -1.12 10.81
N ARG A 24 -24.01 -0.69 11.05
CA ARG A 24 -22.84 -1.55 11.33
C ARG A 24 -22.53 -2.58 10.25
N GLN A 25 -23.06 -2.42 9.03
CA GLN A 25 -22.89 -3.35 7.92
C GLN A 25 -21.71 -2.98 7.04
N LYS A 26 -20.84 -3.96 6.77
CA LYS A 26 -19.74 -3.79 5.82
C LYS A 26 -20.20 -4.14 4.42
N ILE A 27 -19.66 -3.42 3.43
CA ILE A 27 -19.88 -3.65 2.00
C ILE A 27 -18.59 -4.16 1.35
N LYS A 28 -18.71 -4.81 0.20
CA LYS A 28 -17.52 -5.16 -0.60
C LYS A 28 -16.90 -3.89 -1.18
N ALA A 29 -15.58 -3.81 -1.21
CA ALA A 29 -14.92 -2.71 -1.91
C ALA A 29 -15.08 -2.90 -3.43
N GLU A 30 -15.53 -1.87 -4.13
CA GLU A 30 -15.71 -1.94 -5.58
C GLU A 30 -14.40 -1.64 -6.31
N ASN A 31 -13.69 -0.60 -5.86
CA ASN A 31 -12.48 -0.08 -6.51
C ASN A 31 -11.40 0.23 -5.47
N THR A 32 -10.17 0.47 -5.93
CA THR A 32 -9.07 0.99 -5.09
C THR A 32 -8.76 2.44 -5.45
N LEU A 33 -8.44 3.24 -4.45
CA LEU A 33 -8.01 4.64 -4.63
C LEU A 33 -6.64 4.74 -5.33
N MET A 34 -5.78 3.75 -5.10
CA MET A 34 -4.41 3.71 -5.60
C MET A 34 -4.16 2.37 -6.30
N GLN A 35 -3.23 2.38 -7.24
CA GLN A 35 -2.78 1.21 -7.98
C GLN A 35 -1.42 0.77 -7.47
N MET A 36 -1.22 -0.53 -7.26
CA MET A 36 0.10 -1.05 -6.92
C MET A 36 0.98 -1.07 -8.17
N VAL A 37 2.13 -0.41 -8.12
CA VAL A 37 3.04 -0.25 -9.26
C VAL A 37 4.39 -0.95 -9.07
N GLY A 38 4.64 -1.50 -7.89
CA GLY A 38 5.82 -2.32 -7.64
C GLY A 38 5.91 -2.82 -6.21
N ALA A 39 6.84 -3.74 -6.00
CA ALA A 39 7.27 -4.21 -4.70
C ALA A 39 8.79 -4.44 -4.70
N ASP A 40 9.46 -4.09 -3.60
CA ASP A 40 10.86 -4.42 -3.37
C ASP A 40 11.01 -5.29 -2.11
N TRP A 41 11.91 -6.27 -2.19
CA TRP A 41 12.46 -6.96 -1.02
C TRP A 41 13.84 -6.39 -0.71
N ILE A 42 13.94 -5.64 0.39
CA ILE A 42 15.13 -4.87 0.74
C ILE A 42 15.80 -5.53 1.95
N LYS A 43 17.10 -5.80 1.82
CA LYS A 43 17.99 -6.19 2.91
C LYS A 43 18.84 -4.99 3.28
N SER A 44 18.86 -4.61 4.55
CA SER A 44 19.64 -3.47 5.05
C SER A 44 20.24 -3.76 6.42
N ASP A 45 21.35 -3.10 6.72
CA ASP A 45 22.00 -3.08 8.04
C ASP A 45 21.37 -2.04 8.97
N LYS A 46 20.48 -1.19 8.44
CA LYS A 46 19.77 -0.14 9.16
C LYS A 46 18.27 -0.17 8.88
N ARG A 47 17.56 0.66 9.64
CA ARG A 47 16.16 0.99 9.35
C ARG A 47 16.07 1.86 8.09
N GLU A 48 15.14 1.52 7.20
CA GLU A 48 14.90 2.25 5.94
C GLU A 48 13.62 3.09 6.08
N ASP A 49 13.73 4.39 6.39
CA ASP A 49 12.56 5.26 6.60
C ASP A 49 12.17 6.09 5.37
N ASP A 50 13.13 6.48 4.53
CA ASP A 50 12.89 7.25 3.30
C ASP A 50 13.14 6.39 2.04
N LEU A 51 12.18 5.52 1.74
CA LEU A 51 12.23 4.69 0.54
C LEU A 51 12.00 5.48 -0.76
N ALA A 52 11.28 6.61 -0.68
CA ALA A 52 10.98 7.44 -1.84
C ALA A 52 12.21 8.23 -2.32
N GLY A 53 13.08 8.65 -1.40
CA GLY A 53 14.35 9.33 -1.68
C GLY A 53 15.49 8.41 -2.12
N ARG A 54 15.31 7.09 -2.08
CA ARG A 54 16.39 6.13 -2.36
C ARG A 54 16.91 6.27 -3.80
N PRO A 55 18.21 6.54 -4.01
CA PRO A 55 18.79 6.69 -5.35
C PRO A 55 18.53 5.46 -6.23
N GLY A 56 18.02 5.69 -7.45
CA GLY A 56 17.67 4.62 -8.38
C GLY A 56 16.44 3.79 -8.01
N GLY A 57 15.75 4.13 -6.91
CA GLY A 57 14.49 3.52 -6.50
C GLY A 57 13.35 3.83 -7.46
N LEU A 58 12.24 3.11 -7.30
CA LEU A 58 11.07 3.22 -8.18
C LEU A 58 10.56 4.67 -8.28
N VAL A 59 10.39 5.34 -7.14
CA VAL A 59 9.88 6.72 -7.09
C VAL A 59 10.84 7.69 -7.77
N GLN A 60 12.15 7.58 -7.52
CA GLN A 60 13.16 8.43 -8.16
C GLN A 60 13.19 8.25 -9.68
N LYS A 61 13.04 7.02 -10.18
CA LYS A 61 12.96 6.74 -11.62
C LYS A 61 11.72 7.38 -12.25
N TYR A 62 10.57 7.30 -11.58
CA TYR A 62 9.34 7.96 -12.02
C TYR A 62 9.50 9.50 -12.04
N ALA A 63 10.08 10.08 -10.99
CA ALA A 63 10.33 11.52 -10.91
C ALA A 63 11.27 11.99 -12.02
N ALA A 64 12.34 11.25 -12.32
CA ALA A 64 13.28 11.56 -13.39
C ALA A 64 12.65 11.54 -14.80
N GLN A 65 11.54 10.81 -14.97
CA GLN A 65 10.76 10.80 -16.22
C GLN A 65 9.72 11.93 -16.30
N GLY A 66 9.73 12.87 -15.34
CA GLY A 66 8.77 13.96 -15.24
C GLY A 66 7.43 13.57 -14.59
N GLY A 67 7.38 12.43 -13.90
CA GLY A 67 6.19 11.99 -13.19
C GLY A 67 5.86 12.89 -12.00
N SER A 68 4.61 13.35 -11.90
CA SER A 68 4.10 14.17 -10.79
C SER A 68 3.07 13.44 -9.93
N LYS A 69 3.04 12.11 -10.02
CA LYS A 69 2.05 11.27 -9.32
C LYS A 69 2.41 11.13 -7.86
N PHE A 70 1.38 11.08 -7.00
CA PHE A 70 1.57 10.84 -5.58
C PHE A 70 1.83 9.35 -5.34
N PHE A 71 2.86 9.05 -4.54
CA PHE A 71 3.20 7.69 -4.11
C PHE A 71 2.90 7.50 -2.62
N PHE A 72 2.23 6.40 -2.31
CA PHE A 72 2.04 5.91 -0.96
C PHE A 72 2.82 4.59 -0.80
N ILE A 73 3.79 4.56 0.10
CA ILE A 73 4.66 3.40 0.29
C ILE A 73 4.32 2.76 1.63
N VAL A 74 3.89 1.50 1.58
CA VAL A 74 3.75 0.68 2.80
C VAL A 74 5.04 -0.09 2.99
N ASN A 75 5.77 0.23 4.06
CA ASN A 75 7.03 -0.41 4.40
C ASN A 75 6.84 -1.34 5.61
N ILE A 76 6.84 -2.65 5.36
CA ILE A 76 6.78 -3.66 6.43
C ILE A 76 8.21 -4.04 6.77
N GLN A 77 8.69 -3.53 7.91
CA GLN A 77 10.05 -3.77 8.39
C GLN A 77 10.06 -4.84 9.48
N VAL A 78 10.90 -5.85 9.29
CA VAL A 78 11.18 -6.86 10.30
C VAL A 78 12.56 -6.57 10.89
N PRO A 79 12.63 -6.06 12.14
CA PRO A 79 13.90 -5.78 12.79
C PRO A 79 14.66 -7.07 13.16
N GLY A 80 15.99 -7.02 13.10
CA GLY A 80 16.89 -8.12 13.43
C GLY A 80 18.34 -7.69 13.30
N SER A 81 19.30 -8.63 13.42
CA SER A 81 20.73 -8.37 13.14
C SER A 81 20.98 -7.93 11.70
N THR A 82 20.10 -8.36 10.80
CA THR A 82 19.88 -7.78 9.48
C THR A 82 18.41 -7.37 9.41
N THR A 83 18.13 -6.15 8.96
CA THR A 83 16.77 -5.69 8.75
C THR A 83 16.29 -6.09 7.37
N TYR A 84 15.12 -6.71 7.30
CA TYR A 84 14.43 -6.98 6.04
C TYR A 84 13.21 -6.07 5.94
N SER A 85 13.00 -5.49 4.77
CA SER A 85 11.86 -4.62 4.48
C SER A 85 11.15 -5.10 3.23
N LEU A 86 9.84 -5.31 3.33
CA LEU A 86 8.95 -5.45 2.18
C LEU A 86 8.33 -4.09 1.90
N ALA A 87 8.75 -3.47 0.80
CA ALA A 87 8.23 -2.18 0.35
C ALA A 87 7.16 -2.40 -0.72
N LEU A 88 5.96 -1.89 -0.50
CA LEU A 88 4.84 -1.94 -1.45
C LEU A 88 4.56 -0.52 -1.94
N TYR A 89 4.69 -0.30 -3.24
CA TYR A 89 4.53 1.03 -3.86
C TYR A 89 3.15 1.15 -4.48
N TYR A 90 2.35 2.08 -3.95
CA TYR A 90 1.05 2.45 -4.47
C TYR A 90 1.12 3.84 -5.10
N MET A 91 0.54 3.99 -6.29
CA MET A 91 0.50 5.25 -7.03
C MET A 91 -0.95 5.71 -7.17
N MET A 92 -1.18 7.01 -7.01
CA MET A 92 -2.49 7.62 -7.19
C MET A 92 -2.57 8.37 -8.51
N ASP A 93 -3.63 8.14 -9.28
CA ASP A 93 -3.86 8.84 -10.53
C ASP A 93 -4.48 10.22 -10.37
N THR A 94 -5.24 10.39 -9.29
CA THR A 94 -5.88 11.62 -8.88
C THR A 94 -4.92 12.46 -8.02
N PRO A 95 -4.89 13.80 -8.14
CA PRO A 95 -4.16 14.67 -7.22
C PRO A 95 -4.61 14.49 -5.76
N LEU A 96 -3.68 14.64 -4.81
CA LEU A 96 -3.91 14.43 -3.38
C LEU A 96 -4.99 15.36 -2.82
N GLU A 97 -5.03 16.59 -3.31
CA GLU A 97 -5.93 17.67 -2.90
C GLU A 97 -7.39 17.37 -3.23
N LYS A 98 -7.64 16.42 -4.16
CA LYS A 98 -8.99 15.94 -4.48
C LYS A 98 -9.47 14.83 -3.56
N VAL A 99 -8.66 14.39 -2.60
CA VAL A 99 -8.99 13.34 -1.63
C VAL A 99 -8.79 13.87 -0.21
N PRO A 100 -9.72 14.68 0.33
CA PRO A 100 -9.49 15.45 1.56
C PRO A 100 -9.12 14.60 2.79
N LEU A 101 -9.69 13.39 2.91
CA LEU A 101 -9.36 12.49 4.03
C LEU A 101 -7.91 12.00 3.96
N LEU A 102 -7.43 11.69 2.74
CA LEU A 102 -6.06 11.24 2.53
C LEU A 102 -5.08 12.41 2.64
N GLU A 103 -5.41 13.57 2.09
CA GLU A 103 -4.61 14.79 2.26
C GLU A 103 -4.41 15.11 3.75
N ARG A 104 -5.50 15.07 4.53
CA ARG A 104 -5.43 15.22 5.99
C ARG A 104 -4.64 14.10 6.67
N PHE A 105 -4.67 12.88 6.15
CA PHE A 105 -3.85 11.78 6.68
C PHE A 105 -2.35 12.04 6.45
N VAL A 106 -1.98 12.50 5.25
CA VAL A 106 -0.61 12.83 4.88
C VAL A 106 -0.09 14.01 5.70
N ASN A 107 -0.87 15.08 5.80
CA ASN A 107 -0.50 16.32 6.50
C ASN A 107 -0.79 16.30 8.02
N GLY A 108 -1.41 15.23 8.53
CA GLY A 108 -1.76 15.06 9.94
C GLY A 108 -0.62 14.54 10.80
N ASP A 109 -0.84 14.49 12.12
CA ASP A 109 0.10 13.93 13.08
C ASP A 109 0.00 12.39 13.19
N ASP A 110 0.95 11.81 13.91
CA ASP A 110 1.00 10.35 14.11
C ASP A 110 -0.18 9.84 14.93
N THR A 111 -0.73 10.64 15.85
CA THR A 111 -1.93 10.28 16.61
C THR A 111 -3.13 10.07 15.68
N PHE A 112 -3.34 10.98 14.74
CA PHE A 112 -4.37 10.88 13.72
C PHE A 112 -4.12 9.68 12.82
N ARG A 113 -2.90 9.52 12.29
CA ARG A 113 -2.53 8.40 11.41
C ARG A 113 -2.78 7.04 12.08
N ASN A 114 -2.31 6.87 13.31
CA ASN A 114 -2.46 5.64 14.09
C ASN A 114 -3.93 5.32 14.40
N SER A 115 -4.79 6.34 14.53
CA SER A 115 -6.22 6.14 14.77
C SER A 115 -7.00 5.74 13.50
N ARG A 116 -6.53 6.16 12.31
CA ARG A 116 -7.26 6.01 11.04
C ARG A 116 -6.76 4.88 10.16
N PHE A 117 -5.46 4.62 10.13
CA PHE A 117 -4.89 3.59 9.27
C PHE A 117 -5.23 2.18 9.81
N LYS A 118 -5.69 1.31 8.91
CA LYS A 118 -5.97 -0.10 9.22
C LYS A 118 -5.46 -0.98 8.08
N LEU A 119 -4.66 -1.97 8.42
CA LEU A 119 -4.28 -3.05 7.52
C LEU A 119 -5.31 -4.18 7.66
N ILE A 120 -5.93 -4.58 6.55
CA ILE A 120 -6.87 -5.70 6.52
C ILE A 120 -6.17 -6.85 5.78
N PRO A 121 -5.65 -7.86 6.49
CA PRO A 121 -5.01 -9.00 5.84
C PRO A 121 -6.07 -9.86 5.15
N TYR A 122 -5.74 -10.38 3.97
CA TYR A 122 -6.49 -11.41 3.28
C TYR A 122 -5.52 -12.50 2.82
N ILE A 123 -5.80 -13.75 3.19
CA ILE A 123 -5.02 -14.92 2.75
C ILE A 123 -5.90 -15.66 1.75
N SER A 124 -5.51 -15.66 0.48
CA SER A 124 -6.20 -16.46 -0.53
C SER A 124 -5.93 -17.94 -0.28
N LYS A 125 -6.98 -18.76 -0.42
CA LYS A 125 -6.80 -20.21 -0.48
C LYS A 125 -6.31 -20.55 -1.88
N VAL A 126 -5.03 -20.87 -2.03
CA VAL A 126 -4.52 -21.46 -3.27
C VAL A 126 -4.92 -22.95 -3.27
N PRO A 127 -5.62 -23.46 -4.30
CA PRO A 127 -5.85 -24.89 -4.42
C PRO A 127 -4.49 -25.58 -4.60
N PHE A 128 -4.15 -26.53 -3.73
CA PHE A 128 -3.02 -27.41 -3.96
C PHE A 128 -3.38 -28.39 -5.09
N SER A 129 -3.00 -28.08 -6.32
CA SER A 129 -3.01 -29.07 -7.40
C SER A 129 -1.72 -29.90 -7.31
N TYR A 130 -1.82 -31.09 -6.72
CA TYR A 130 -0.82 -32.14 -6.91
C TYR A 130 -0.95 -32.65 -8.35
N ASN A 131 0.05 -32.40 -9.19
CA ASN A 131 0.27 -33.21 -10.38
C ASN A 131 1.15 -34.40 -9.95
N SER A 132 0.51 -35.54 -9.70
CA SER A 132 1.17 -36.85 -9.64
C SER A 132 1.43 -37.39 -11.04
#